data_AF-A0A2H3I8G2-F1
#
_entry.id   AF-A0A2H3I8G2-F1
#
_cell.length_a   1.000
_cell.length_b   1.000
_cell.length_c   1.000
_cell.angle_alpha   90.00
_cell.angle_beta   90.00
_cell.angle_gamma   90.00
#
_symmetry.space_group_name_H-M   'P 1'
#
loop_
_entity.id
_entity.type
_entity.pdbx_description
1 polymer ?
#
loop_
_entity_poly.entity_id
_entity_poly.type
_entity_poly.pdbx_seq_one_letter_code
_entity_poly.pdbx_strand_id
1 'polypeptide(L)'
;MAEIKDDAKLVNQHTAAATPSAPSTAVTSSAEKCVDVNEQANDTHQPFQRSTVHDDTDIDIIWHNLHADSDFTVFRKKSDGPMERILVDFARVVDAGVFEEVVSINASKYLFSVTVVCSKGWDEVSGFVGGIL
;
A
#
# COMPACT_ATOMS: atom_id res chain seq x y z
N MET A 1 -30.68 -20.80 -48.94
CA MET A 1 -31.89 -20.02 -48.64
C MET A 1 -32.00 -20.01 -47.13
N ALA A 2 -31.30 -19.06 -46.47
CA ALA A 2 -31.88 -17.87 -45.82
C ALA A 2 -32.92 -18.30 -44.77
N GLU A 3 -32.77 -18.01 -43.48
CA GLU A 3 -32.75 -16.65 -42.94
C GLU A 3 -32.19 -16.66 -41.50
N ILE A 4 -31.33 -15.68 -41.21
CA ILE A 4 -30.76 -15.39 -39.90
C ILE A 4 -31.74 -14.43 -39.24
N LYS A 5 -32.27 -14.74 -38.06
CA LYS A 5 -33.14 -13.82 -37.32
C LYS A 5 -32.42 -13.36 -36.04
N ASP A 6 -31.77 -12.22 -36.20
CA ASP A 6 -31.31 -11.33 -35.13
C ASP A 6 -32.54 -10.80 -34.37
N ASP A 7 -32.64 -11.12 -33.09
CA ASP A 7 -33.52 -10.43 -32.15
C ASP A 7 -32.68 -9.98 -30.96
N ALA A 8 -31.78 -9.02 -31.22
CA ALA A 8 -31.07 -8.27 -30.20
C ALA A 8 -32.06 -7.39 -29.43
N LYS A 9 -32.61 -7.94 -28.34
CA LYS A 9 -33.49 -7.21 -27.44
C LYS A 9 -32.69 -6.12 -26.72
N LEU A 10 -33.01 -4.86 -27.03
CA LEU A 10 -32.42 -3.66 -26.45
C LEU A 10 -32.59 -3.68 -24.91
N VAL A 11 -31.50 -3.89 -24.17
CA VAL A 11 -31.49 -3.76 -22.71
C VAL A 11 -31.41 -2.27 -22.36
N ASN A 12 -32.44 -1.76 -21.69
CA ASN A 12 -32.45 -0.42 -21.11
C ASN A 12 -31.27 -0.26 -20.15
N GLN A 13 -30.27 0.54 -20.55
CA GLN A 13 -29.22 0.98 -19.64
C GLN A 13 -29.82 1.99 -18.66
N HIS A 14 -29.96 1.60 -17.39
CA HIS A 14 -30.22 2.56 -16.33
C HIS A 14 -28.93 3.35 -16.08
N THR A 15 -28.88 4.56 -16.62
CA THR A 15 -27.82 5.53 -16.29
C THR A 15 -28.00 5.95 -14.83
N ALA A 16 -27.07 5.58 -13.96
CA ALA A 16 -26.99 6.15 -12.62
C ALA A 16 -26.48 7.59 -12.74
N ALA A 17 -27.39 8.57 -12.70
CA ALA A 17 -27.01 9.97 -12.59
C ALA A 17 -26.39 10.20 -11.20
N ALA A 18 -25.13 10.60 -11.15
CA ALA A 18 -24.48 11.00 -9.90
C ALA A 18 -25.09 12.32 -9.42
N THR A 19 -25.72 12.30 -8.25
CA THR A 19 -26.11 13.52 -7.54
C THR A 19 -24.84 14.26 -7.13
N PRO A 20 -24.62 15.52 -7.55
CA PRO A 20 -23.45 16.27 -7.12
C PRO A 20 -23.54 16.50 -5.61
N SER A 21 -22.54 16.01 -4.88
CA SER A 21 -22.40 16.28 -3.45
C SER A 21 -22.01 17.76 -3.26
N ALA A 22 -22.59 18.40 -2.24
CA ALA A 22 -22.34 19.80 -1.92
C ALA A 22 -20.83 20.09 -1.75
N PRO A 23 -20.35 21.28 -2.15
CA PRO A 23 -18.94 21.64 -1.98
C PRO A 23 -18.58 21.65 -0.49
N SER A 24 -17.53 20.89 -0.16
CA SER A 24 -16.96 20.83 1.19
C SER A 24 -16.38 22.20 1.56
N THR A 25 -16.92 22.84 2.61
CA THR A 25 -16.37 24.04 3.25
C THR A 25 -15.18 23.72 4.15
N ALA A 26 -14.24 22.92 3.65
CA ALA A 26 -12.97 22.72 4.34
C ALA A 26 -12.11 23.98 4.15
N VAL A 27 -11.75 24.63 5.25
CA VAL A 27 -10.81 25.76 5.24
C VAL A 27 -9.46 25.24 4.75
N THR A 28 -9.08 25.62 3.53
CA THR A 28 -7.73 25.40 3.01
C THR A 28 -6.83 26.50 3.55
N SER A 29 -5.90 26.17 4.45
CA SER A 29 -4.77 27.06 4.74
C SER A 29 -3.91 27.13 3.48
N SER A 30 -3.72 28.34 2.94
CA SER A 30 -2.87 28.56 1.77
C SER A 30 -1.43 28.13 2.05
N ALA A 31 -0.76 27.57 1.05
CA ALA A 31 0.65 27.23 1.11
C ALA A 31 1.49 28.53 1.09
N GLU A 32 1.72 29.10 2.26
CA GLU A 32 2.59 30.27 2.39
C GLU A 32 4.06 29.83 2.49
N LYS A 33 4.77 30.07 1.37
CA LYS A 33 6.16 30.51 1.28
C LYS A 33 7.26 29.52 1.68
N CYS A 34 7.89 28.91 0.66
CA CYS A 34 9.23 28.33 0.78
C CYS A 34 10.22 29.43 1.22
N VAL A 35 10.91 29.23 2.34
CA VAL A 35 11.98 30.13 2.80
C VAL A 35 13.30 29.52 2.34
N ASP A 36 14.06 30.26 1.54
CA ASP A 36 15.44 29.95 1.18
C ASP A 36 16.30 29.83 2.45
N VAL A 37 16.90 28.66 2.67
CA VAL A 37 17.87 28.45 3.75
C VAL A 37 19.22 28.95 3.26
N ASN A 38 19.57 30.19 3.61
CA ASN A 38 20.94 30.67 3.50
C ASN A 38 21.70 30.29 4.78
N GLU A 39 22.83 29.60 4.61
CA GLU A 39 23.69 29.11 5.69
C GLU A 39 24.13 30.25 6.61
N GLN A 40 23.91 30.07 7.92
CA GLN A 40 24.78 30.68 8.91
C GLN A 40 24.93 29.74 10.11
N ALA A 41 26.10 29.12 10.18
CA ALA A 41 26.56 28.35 11.32
C ALA A 41 26.46 29.20 12.58
N ASN A 42 25.70 28.72 13.56
CA ASN A 42 25.99 29.00 14.96
C ASN A 42 25.65 27.79 15.81
N ASP A 43 26.70 27.38 16.50
CA ASP A 43 26.85 26.24 17.36
C ASP A 43 25.86 26.34 18.53
N THR A 44 24.89 25.45 18.55
CA THR A 44 24.22 25.01 19.78
C THR A 44 23.90 23.55 19.57
N HIS A 45 24.71 22.69 20.17
CA HIS A 45 24.49 21.26 20.35
C HIS A 45 23.10 21.02 21.00
N GLN A 46 22.04 21.10 20.21
CA GLN A 46 20.83 20.34 20.47
C GLN A 46 21.19 18.89 20.12
N PRO A 47 21.11 17.93 21.05
CA PRO A 47 21.12 16.55 20.61
C PRO A 47 19.95 16.45 19.64
N PHE A 48 20.23 16.00 18.41
CA PHE A 48 19.19 15.49 17.52
C PHE A 48 18.25 14.71 18.42
N GLN A 49 17.02 15.19 18.59
CA GLN A 49 16.07 14.49 19.42
C GLN A 49 16.03 13.10 18.85
N ARG A 50 16.61 12.16 19.60
CA ARG A 50 16.61 10.76 19.26
C ARG A 50 15.14 10.47 19.10
N SER A 51 14.72 10.24 17.85
CA SER A 51 13.35 9.86 17.50
C SER A 51 12.89 8.99 18.66
N THR A 52 11.83 9.41 19.33
CA THR A 52 11.24 8.61 20.40
C THR A 52 11.16 7.22 19.82
N VAL A 53 12.01 6.31 20.31
CA VAL A 53 12.01 4.92 19.90
C VAL A 53 10.67 4.45 20.43
N HIS A 54 9.63 4.62 19.62
CA HIS A 54 8.42 3.88 19.83
C HIS A 54 8.90 2.44 19.74
N ASP A 55 8.51 1.63 20.72
CA ASP A 55 8.45 0.19 20.49
C ASP A 55 7.38 -0.02 19.41
N ASP A 56 7.73 0.31 18.15
CA ASP A 56 6.92 0.29 16.93
C ASP A 56 6.63 -1.16 16.56
N THR A 57 5.98 -1.85 17.49
CA THR A 57 5.60 -3.27 17.43
C THR A 57 4.11 -3.41 17.14
N ASP A 58 3.39 -2.30 17.01
CA ASP A 58 1.96 -2.24 16.75
C ASP A 58 1.60 -2.02 15.28
N ILE A 59 2.57 -2.06 14.37
CA ILE A 59 2.36 -1.89 12.92
C ILE A 59 1.59 -3.10 12.37
N ASP A 60 0.46 -2.84 11.71
CA ASP A 60 -0.26 -3.85 10.94
C ASP A 60 0.46 -4.12 9.62
N ILE A 61 0.82 -5.38 9.37
CA ILE A 61 1.38 -5.86 8.11
C ILE A 61 0.28 -6.58 7.34
N ILE A 62 -0.02 -6.11 6.13
CA ILE A 62 -1.08 -6.66 5.28
C ILE A 62 -0.53 -6.94 3.88
N TRP A 63 -0.72 -8.17 3.41
CA TRP A 63 -0.40 -8.57 2.05
C TRP A 63 -1.67 -8.91 1.30
N HIS A 64 -1.79 -8.40 0.08
CA HIS A 64 -2.87 -8.70 -0.84
C HIS A 64 -2.30 -9.24 -2.14
N ASN A 65 -2.72 -10.42 -2.55
CA ASN A 65 -2.39 -10.99 -3.85
C ASN A 65 -3.57 -10.79 -4.81
N LEU A 66 -3.28 -10.30 -6.01
CA LEU A 66 -4.28 -10.12 -7.07
C LEU A 66 -4.45 -11.36 -7.94
N HIS A 67 -3.57 -12.35 -7.81
CA HIS A 67 -3.65 -13.59 -8.58
C HIS A 67 -4.77 -14.49 -8.05
N ALA A 68 -5.90 -14.52 -8.77
CA ALA A 68 -7.14 -15.16 -8.30
C ALA A 68 -7.02 -16.69 -8.10
N ASP A 69 -6.15 -17.34 -8.87
CA ASP A 69 -5.99 -18.80 -8.86
C ASP A 69 -5.00 -19.29 -7.79
N SER A 70 -4.38 -18.38 -7.02
CA SER A 70 -3.42 -18.72 -5.96
C SER A 70 -4.10 -18.83 -4.59
N ASP A 71 -3.72 -19.84 -3.81
CA ASP A 71 -4.18 -20.03 -2.42
C ASP A 71 -3.61 -18.96 -1.45
N PHE A 72 -2.55 -18.25 -1.84
CA PHE A 72 -2.13 -17.03 -1.16
C PHE A 72 -2.99 -15.86 -1.67
N THR A 73 -4.00 -15.45 -0.89
CA THR A 73 -4.91 -14.34 -1.26
C THR A 73 -4.68 -13.11 -0.39
N VAL A 74 -4.80 -13.27 0.93
CA VAL A 74 -4.55 -12.21 1.91
C VAL A 74 -3.81 -12.78 3.11
N PHE A 75 -2.79 -12.07 3.57
CA PHE A 75 -2.08 -12.37 4.81
C PHE A 75 -2.02 -11.14 5.71
N ARG A 76 -2.18 -11.34 7.02
CA ARG A 76 -2.16 -10.28 8.02
C ARG A 76 -1.37 -10.71 9.25
N LYS A 77 -0.51 -9.81 9.75
CA LYS A 77 0.18 -9.99 11.04
C LYS A 77 0.51 -8.62 11.66
N LYS A 78 0.72 -8.60 12.97
CA LYS A 78 1.45 -7.53 13.66
C LYS A 78 2.96 -7.66 13.45
N SER A 79 3.63 -6.52 13.29
CA SER A 79 5.09 -6.43 13.19
C SER A 79 5.80 -6.85 14.48
N ASP A 80 6.96 -7.48 14.36
CA ASP A 80 7.91 -7.67 15.47
C ASP A 80 9.09 -6.68 15.38
N GLY A 81 8.78 -5.41 15.13
CA GLY A 81 9.79 -4.36 15.05
C GLY A 81 9.40 -3.19 14.17
N PRO A 82 10.27 -2.17 14.14
CA PRO A 82 9.94 -0.89 13.54
C PRO A 82 9.86 -0.97 12.01
N MET A 83 9.26 0.07 11.41
CA MET A 83 9.02 0.15 9.96
C MET A 83 10.29 -0.09 9.13
N GLU A 84 11.46 0.38 9.59
CA GLU A 84 12.73 0.20 8.89
C GLU A 84 13.10 -1.28 8.75
N ARG A 85 12.85 -2.10 9.78
CA ARG A 85 13.06 -3.55 9.72
C ARG A 85 12.10 -4.18 8.71
N ILE A 86 10.82 -3.80 8.77
CA ILE A 86 9.79 -4.29 7.84
C ILE A 86 10.18 -3.98 6.39
N LEU A 87 10.66 -2.77 6.11
CA LEU A 87 11.09 -2.36 4.77
C LEU A 87 12.32 -3.14 4.28
N VAL A 88 13.29 -3.41 5.16
CA VAL A 88 14.47 -4.24 4.82
C VAL A 88 14.07 -5.68 4.53
N ASP A 89 13.20 -6.26 5.37
CA ASP A 89 12.73 -7.64 5.18
C ASP A 89 11.85 -7.76 3.92
N PHE A 90 11.02 -6.74 3.64
CA PHE A 90 10.29 -6.62 2.38
C PHE A 90 11.23 -6.62 1.17
N ALA A 91 12.28 -5.81 1.18
CA ALA A 91 13.25 -5.74 0.08
C ALA A 91 13.91 -7.11 -0.18
N ARG A 92 14.25 -7.87 0.88
CA ARG A 92 14.80 -9.22 0.75
C ARG A 92 13.82 -10.19 0.07
N VAL A 93 12.52 -10.09 0.36
CA VAL A 93 11.51 -10.94 -0.29
C VAL A 93 11.33 -10.58 -1.75
N VAL A 94 11.41 -9.28 -2.10
CA VAL A 94 11.41 -8.84 -3.50
C VAL A 94 12.65 -9.35 -4.23
N ASP A 95 13.83 -9.20 -3.63
CA ASP A 95 15.11 -9.67 -4.21
C ASP A 95 15.14 -11.19 -4.40
N ALA A 96 14.45 -11.94 -3.54
CA ALA A 96 14.30 -13.39 -3.67
C ALA A 96 13.40 -13.81 -4.87
N GLY A 97 12.75 -12.87 -5.55
CA GLY A 97 11.94 -13.15 -6.75
C GLY A 97 10.69 -13.99 -6.43
N VAL A 98 10.13 -13.83 -5.23
CA VAL A 98 8.96 -14.59 -4.80
C VAL A 98 7.74 -14.20 -5.61
N PHE A 99 7.56 -12.89 -5.81
CA PHE A 99 6.42 -12.29 -6.51
C PHE A 99 6.77 -12.00 -7.97
N GLU A 100 5.78 -12.11 -8.85
CA GLU A 100 5.89 -11.73 -10.25
C GLU A 100 5.91 -10.21 -10.40
N GLU A 101 5.09 -9.53 -9.60
CA GLU A 101 4.96 -8.08 -9.62
C GLU A 101 4.59 -7.54 -8.23
N VAL A 102 5.21 -6.40 -7.86
CA VAL A 102 4.75 -5.58 -6.75
C VAL A 102 3.95 -4.41 -7.32
N VAL A 103 2.65 -4.40 -7.09
CA VAL A 103 1.71 -3.44 -7.68
C VAL A 103 1.66 -2.14 -6.87
N SER A 104 1.66 -2.25 -5.54
CA SER A 104 1.64 -1.08 -4.68
C SER A 104 2.19 -1.38 -3.29
N ILE A 105 2.75 -0.34 -2.67
CA ILE A 105 3.24 -0.35 -1.28
C ILE A 105 2.65 0.89 -0.60
N ASN A 106 2.07 0.70 0.57
CA ASN A 106 1.63 1.78 1.45
C ASN A 106 2.25 1.56 2.82
N ALA A 107 2.99 2.57 3.30
CA ALA A 107 3.67 2.55 4.58
C ALA A 107 3.31 3.80 5.36
N SER A 108 2.88 3.61 6.60
CA SER A 108 2.52 4.67 7.54
C SER A 108 2.94 4.26 8.94
N LYS A 109 2.82 5.16 9.92
CA LYS A 109 3.23 4.89 11.31
C LYS A 109 2.65 3.60 11.90
N TYR A 110 1.45 3.17 11.48
CA TYR A 110 0.75 2.03 12.07
C TYR A 110 0.36 0.93 11.07
N LEU A 111 0.70 1.11 9.79
CA LEU A 111 0.29 0.20 8.73
C LEU A 111 1.38 0.09 7.67
N PHE A 112 1.74 -1.14 7.35
CA PHE A 112 2.49 -1.53 6.17
C PHE A 112 1.63 -2.48 5.33
N SER A 113 1.19 -2.06 4.15
CA SER A 113 0.40 -2.90 3.26
C SER A 113 1.00 -2.99 1.86
N VAL A 114 1.06 -4.19 1.32
CA VAL A 114 1.60 -4.46 -0.02
C VAL A 114 0.57 -5.19 -0.86
N THR A 115 0.42 -4.76 -2.11
CA THR A 115 -0.34 -5.49 -3.12
C THR A 115 0.62 -6.08 -4.15
N VAL A 116 0.52 -7.38 -4.40
CA VAL A 116 1.40 -8.15 -5.29
C VAL A 116 0.61 -9.00 -6.28
N VAL A 117 1.30 -9.49 -7.30
CA VAL A 117 0.87 -10.60 -8.15
C VAL A 117 1.80 -11.78 -7.91
N CYS A 118 1.23 -12.93 -7.55
CA CYS A 118 1.98 -14.14 -7.25
C CYS A 118 1.15 -15.37 -7.62
N SER A 119 1.58 -16.15 -8.62
CA SER A 119 0.95 -17.43 -8.94
C SER A 119 1.25 -18.55 -7.94
N LYS A 120 2.30 -18.39 -7.11
CA LYS A 120 2.71 -19.38 -6.11
C LYS A 120 1.74 -19.45 -4.94
N GLY A 121 1.50 -20.67 -4.46
CA GLY A 121 0.63 -20.93 -3.31
C GLY A 121 1.25 -20.54 -1.96
N TRP A 122 0.42 -20.58 -0.91
CA TRP A 122 0.84 -20.18 0.44
C TRP A 122 2.02 -20.98 0.99
N ASP A 123 2.11 -22.29 0.71
CA ASP A 123 3.20 -23.14 1.19
C ASP A 123 4.57 -22.58 0.76
N GLU A 124 4.71 -22.22 -0.52
CA GLU A 124 5.91 -21.61 -1.06
C GLU A 124 6.16 -20.20 -0.54
N VAL A 125 5.12 -19.37 -0.46
CA VAL A 125 5.22 -17.96 -0.07
C VAL A 125 5.51 -17.80 1.42
N SER A 126 4.95 -18.67 2.26
CA SER A 126 5.03 -18.59 3.72
C SER A 126 6.46 -18.66 4.25
N GLY A 127 7.37 -19.36 3.57
CA GLY A 127 8.78 -19.41 3.95
C GLY A 127 9.51 -18.07 3.82
N PHE A 128 9.05 -17.19 2.93
CA PHE A 128 9.66 -15.89 2.68
C PHE A 128 8.99 -14.79 3.49
N VAL A 129 7.65 -14.73 3.41
CA VAL A 129 6.86 -13.71 4.13
C VAL A 129 6.81 -14.02 5.62
N GLY A 130 6.98 -15.30 5.98
CA GLY A 130 7.16 -15.79 7.35
C GLY A 130 8.45 -15.30 8.03
N GLY A 131 9.43 -14.80 7.26
CA GLY A 131 10.66 -14.20 7.80
C GLY A 131 10.54 -12.70 8.07
N ILE A 132 9.53 -12.03 7.50
CA ILE A 132 9.16 -10.63 7.80
C ILE A 132 8.45 -10.53 9.17
N LEU A 133 8.21 -11.68 9.81
CA LEU A 133 7.46 -11.87 11.05
C LEU A 133 8.26 -11.53 12.30
#